data_AF-A0A644ZN64-F1
#
_entry.id   AF-A0A644ZN64-F1
#
_cell.length_a   1.000
_cell.length_b   1.000
_cell.length_c   1.000
_cell.angle_alpha   90.00
_cell.angle_beta   90.00
_cell.angle_gamma   90.00
#
_symmetry.space_group_name_H-M   'P 1'
#
loop_
_entity.id
_entity.type
_entity.pdbx_description
1 polymer ?
#
loop_
_entity_poly.entity_id
_entity_poly.type
_entity_poly.pdbx_seq_one_letter_code
_entity_poly.pdbx_strand_id
1 'polypeptide(L)'
;MKNRTYILSLVAIIVLTLLCIGCSQPQKKPDQTPTVPDPQTNIMGQMNPSTMMQNNPDVMRDAMSSPENRQAMISMMSSPQMQATMTEMMKDPAMQQRMVQHMSKPELKASMVKMMSDPAMRQPLIDIMADPAMKDTFRSMVKDPRLAPIARESLNK
;
A
#
# COMPACT_ATOMS: atom_id res chain seq x y z
N MET A 1 6.72 -14.99 -18.53
CA MET A 1 6.91 -15.20 -17.07
C MET A 1 8.13 -14.47 -16.49
N LYS A 2 9.23 -14.31 -17.23
CA LYS A 2 10.49 -13.70 -16.75
C LYS A 2 10.39 -12.20 -16.35
N ASN A 3 9.49 -11.46 -16.99
CA ASN A 3 9.34 -10.01 -16.78
C ASN A 3 8.55 -9.68 -15.50
N ARG A 4 7.61 -10.56 -15.10
CA ARG A 4 6.82 -10.41 -13.87
C ARG A 4 7.67 -10.62 -12.62
N THR A 5 8.55 -11.62 -12.64
CA THR A 5 9.53 -11.84 -11.57
C THR A 5 10.58 -10.74 -11.49
N TYR A 6 10.98 -10.15 -12.63
CA TYR A 6 11.90 -9.01 -12.65
C TYR A 6 11.29 -7.75 -12.01
N ILE A 7 10.04 -7.42 -12.37
CA ILE A 7 9.34 -6.26 -11.80
C ILE A 7 9.11 -6.44 -10.30
N LEU A 8 8.69 -7.63 -9.85
CA LEU A 8 8.55 -7.94 -8.43
C LEU A 8 9.88 -7.84 -7.66
N SER A 9 10.98 -8.32 -8.26
CA SER A 9 12.30 -8.24 -7.63
C SER A 9 12.81 -6.79 -7.56
N LEU A 10 12.55 -5.99 -8.59
CA LEU A 10 13.01 -4.60 -8.66
C LEU A 10 12.27 -3.70 -7.67
N VAL A 11 10.96 -3.92 -7.49
CA VAL A 11 10.15 -3.23 -6.46
C VAL A 11 10.60 -3.64 -5.06
N ALA A 12 10.89 -4.93 -4.82
CA ALA A 12 11.36 -5.40 -3.51
C ALA A 12 12.72 -4.80 -3.13
N ILE A 13 13.64 -4.67 -4.08
CA ILE A 13 14.97 -4.09 -3.85
C ILE A 13 14.88 -2.59 -3.52
N ILE A 14 14.01 -1.84 -4.21
CA ILE A 14 13.81 -0.40 -3.94
C ILE A 14 13.23 -0.16 -2.54
N VAL A 15 12.31 -1.02 -2.08
CA VAL A 15 11.75 -0.92 -0.72
C VAL A 15 12.79 -1.27 0.34
N LEU A 16 13.66 -2.25 0.07
CA LEU A 16 14.70 -2.66 1.01
C LEU A 16 15.81 -1.61 1.16
N THR A 17 16.18 -0.92 0.07
CA THR A 17 17.20 0.14 0.11
C THR A 17 16.71 1.41 0.81
N LEU A 18 15.41 1.70 0.76
CA LEU A 18 14.80 2.81 1.50
C LEU A 18 14.77 2.58 3.03
N LEU A 19 14.78 1.33 3.50
CA LEU A 19 14.78 1.02 4.94
C LEU A 19 16.16 1.14 5.60
N CYS A 20 17.25 0.98 4.87
CA CYS A 20 18.59 0.92 5.45
C CYS A 20 19.26 2.29 5.69
N ILE A 21 18.66 3.39 5.24
CA ILE A 21 19.25 4.74 5.35
C ILE A 21 18.94 5.40 6.71
N GLY A 22 18.11 4.77 7.56
CA GLY A 22 17.53 5.39 8.76
C GLY A 22 18.21 5.21 10.12
N CYS A 23 19.36 4.52 10.25
CA CYS A 23 19.95 4.25 11.58
C CYS A 23 21.42 4.68 11.66
N SER A 24 21.65 5.94 12.04
CA SER A 24 22.95 6.41 12.54
C SER A 24 22.83 6.90 13.99
N GLN A 25 23.72 6.32 14.81
CA GLN A 25 24.31 6.77 16.08
C GLN A 25 23.74 6.38 17.47
N PRO A 26 24.64 6.00 18.43
CA PRO A 26 24.33 5.61 19.80
C PRO A 26 24.57 6.74 20.82
N GLN A 27 23.73 6.85 21.86
CA GLN A 27 23.97 7.68 23.06
C GLN A 27 23.46 6.93 24.30
N LYS A 28 24.35 6.37 25.13
CA LYS A 28 25.01 6.96 26.31
C LYS A 28 24.07 7.14 27.53
N LYS A 29 24.34 6.30 28.54
CA LYS A 29 23.91 6.33 29.94
C LYS A 29 24.26 7.68 30.61
N PRO A 30 23.45 8.14 31.59
CA PRO A 30 24.04 8.67 32.80
C PRO A 30 23.44 8.07 34.08
N ASP A 31 24.37 7.85 35.01
CA ASP A 31 24.25 7.50 36.42
C ASP A 31 23.67 8.66 37.25
N GLN A 32 22.77 8.39 38.21
CA GLN A 32 22.63 9.15 39.45
C GLN A 32 22.24 8.23 40.61
N THR A 33 23.09 8.19 41.64
CA THR A 33 22.96 7.52 42.94
C THR A 33 22.54 8.57 44.02
N PRO A 34 22.31 8.21 45.30
CA PRO A 34 21.06 7.76 45.92
C PRO A 34 20.53 8.70 47.04
N THR A 35 19.25 8.59 47.39
CA THR A 35 18.74 8.97 48.73
C THR A 35 17.76 7.90 49.22
N VAL A 36 18.13 7.21 50.29
CA VAL A 36 17.38 6.20 51.10
C VAL A 36 16.64 6.94 52.25
N PRO A 37 15.75 6.35 53.07
CA PRO A 37 15.14 5.00 53.06
C PRO A 37 13.61 4.95 53.39
N ASP A 38 12.90 3.86 53.05
CA ASP A 38 11.97 3.13 53.96
C ASP A 38 11.36 1.88 53.28
N PRO A 39 10.79 0.90 54.02
CA PRO A 39 11.07 -0.51 53.83
C PRO A 39 10.06 -1.19 52.91
N GLN A 40 10.56 -2.18 52.18
CA GLN A 40 9.85 -3.19 51.39
C GLN A 40 8.35 -3.32 51.70
N THR A 41 7.52 -2.71 50.87
CA THR A 41 6.20 -3.27 50.57
C THR A 41 6.27 -3.89 49.19
N ASN A 42 6.08 -5.19 49.19
CA ASN A 42 6.06 -6.07 48.03
C ASN A 42 4.89 -5.70 47.10
N ILE A 43 5.05 -4.69 46.24
CA ILE A 43 4.03 -4.29 45.22
C ILE A 43 4.26 -5.02 43.88
N MET A 44 5.18 -5.98 43.81
CA MET A 44 5.53 -6.67 42.56
C MET A 44 4.74 -7.97 42.34
N GLY A 45 3.99 -8.44 43.34
CA GLY A 45 3.25 -9.71 43.29
C GLY A 45 1.74 -9.63 43.00
N GLN A 46 1.18 -8.42 42.84
CA GLN A 46 -0.29 -8.23 42.81
C GLN A 46 -0.80 -7.36 41.65
N MET A 47 0.06 -6.94 40.71
CA MET A 47 -0.41 -6.15 39.58
C MET A 47 -0.93 -7.08 38.48
N ASN A 48 -2.25 -7.19 38.40
CA ASN A 48 -2.93 -8.00 37.40
C ASN A 48 -2.58 -7.45 35.98
N PRO A 49 -2.13 -8.28 35.02
CA PRO A 49 -1.69 -7.83 33.69
C PRO A 49 -2.75 -6.98 32.97
N SER A 50 -4.03 -7.28 33.23
CA SER A 50 -5.17 -6.52 32.71
C SER A 50 -5.16 -5.06 33.17
N THR A 51 -4.73 -4.80 34.42
CA THR A 51 -4.70 -3.46 35.02
C THR A 51 -3.52 -2.63 34.52
N MET A 52 -2.42 -3.26 34.08
CA MET A 52 -1.32 -2.56 33.42
C MET A 52 -1.68 -2.12 32.00
N MET A 53 -2.35 -2.98 31.22
CA MET A 53 -2.79 -2.64 29.86
C MET A 53 -3.87 -1.55 29.85
N GLN A 54 -4.79 -1.58 30.81
CA GLN A 54 -5.94 -0.67 30.83
C GLN A 54 -5.57 0.77 31.20
N ASN A 55 -4.48 0.98 31.95
CA ASN A 55 -4.08 2.29 32.44
C ASN A 55 -2.96 2.97 31.61
N ASN A 56 -2.39 2.29 30.60
CA ASN A 56 -1.27 2.80 29.83
C ASN A 56 -1.48 2.65 28.31
N PRO A 57 -2.38 3.44 27.70
CA PRO A 57 -2.62 3.40 26.26
C PRO A 57 -1.36 3.72 25.44
N ASP A 58 -0.46 4.55 25.98
CA ASP A 58 0.80 4.89 25.32
C ASP A 58 1.74 3.70 25.20
N VAL A 59 1.82 2.84 26.23
CA VAL A 59 2.64 1.61 26.21
C VAL A 59 2.08 0.61 25.20
N MET A 60 0.75 0.48 25.12
CA MET A 60 0.11 -0.37 24.11
C MET A 60 0.31 0.18 22.69
N ARG A 61 0.22 1.50 22.50
CA ARG A 61 0.49 2.15 21.22
C ARG A 61 1.95 1.93 20.79
N ASP A 62 2.89 2.10 21.73
CA ASP A 62 4.31 1.93 21.47
C ASP A 62 4.63 0.47 21.12
N ALA A 63 4.07 -0.48 21.89
CA ALA A 63 4.15 -1.91 21.61
C ALA A 63 3.58 -2.25 20.22
N MET A 64 2.39 -1.79 19.86
CA MET A 64 1.83 -2.04 18.52
C MET A 64 2.64 -1.38 17.40
N SER A 65 3.31 -0.26 17.70
CA SER A 65 4.16 0.44 16.75
C SER A 65 5.57 -0.13 16.68
N SER A 66 5.93 -1.12 17.50
CA SER A 66 7.25 -1.75 17.41
C SER A 66 7.46 -2.35 16.01
N PRO A 67 8.69 -2.33 15.47
CA PRO A 67 9.00 -2.92 14.17
C PRO A 67 8.54 -4.37 14.04
N GLU A 68 8.71 -5.16 15.10
CA GLU A 68 8.36 -6.58 15.15
C GLU A 68 6.84 -6.79 15.05
N ASN A 69 6.06 -5.98 15.78
CA ASN A 69 4.61 -6.07 15.74
C ASN A 69 4.03 -5.53 14.43
N ARG A 70 4.66 -4.52 13.83
CA ARG A 70 4.35 -4.08 12.46
C ARG A 70 4.65 -5.18 11.44
N GLN A 71 5.79 -5.86 11.56
CA GLN A 71 6.14 -6.98 10.68
C GLN A 71 5.12 -8.13 10.82
N ALA A 72 4.73 -8.46 12.05
CA ALA A 72 3.71 -9.47 12.33
C ALA A 72 2.35 -9.09 11.72
N MET A 73 1.94 -7.82 11.85
CA MET A 73 0.72 -7.31 11.23
C MET A 73 0.78 -7.39 9.70
N ILE A 74 1.89 -6.96 9.09
CA ILE A 74 2.09 -7.05 7.63
C ILE A 74 2.04 -8.51 7.19
N SER A 75 2.67 -9.42 7.92
CA SER A 75 2.65 -10.85 7.64
C SER A 75 1.25 -11.43 7.73
N MET A 76 0.47 -11.02 8.73
CA MET A 76 -0.92 -11.42 8.89
C MET A 76 -1.78 -10.87 7.74
N MET A 77 -1.59 -9.61 7.35
CA MET A 77 -2.32 -9.01 6.22
C MET A 77 -1.93 -9.62 4.87
N SER A 78 -0.70 -10.10 4.76
CA SER A 78 -0.20 -10.79 3.58
C SER A 78 -0.58 -12.27 3.54
N SER A 79 -1.21 -12.80 4.60
CA SER A 79 -1.64 -14.21 4.63
C SER A 79 -2.66 -14.50 3.52
N PRO A 80 -2.65 -15.70 2.92
CA PRO A 80 -3.61 -16.08 1.88
C PRO A 80 -5.08 -15.91 2.32
N GLN A 81 -5.37 -16.17 3.59
CA GLN A 81 -6.70 -16.02 4.18
C GLN A 81 -7.13 -14.55 4.16
N MET A 82 -6.26 -13.62 4.60
CA MET A 82 -6.59 -12.20 4.58
C MET A 82 -6.69 -11.66 3.15
N GLN A 83 -5.83 -12.12 2.24
CA GLN A 83 -5.93 -11.77 0.82
C GLN A 83 -7.27 -12.22 0.23
N ALA A 84 -7.73 -13.43 0.57
CA ALA A 84 -9.04 -13.93 0.14
C ALA A 84 -10.18 -13.08 0.69
N THR A 85 -10.15 -12.74 1.98
CA THR A 85 -11.14 -11.85 2.60
C THR A 85 -11.16 -10.47 1.94
N MET A 86 -9.98 -9.89 1.66
CA MET A 86 -9.88 -8.59 1.01
C MET A 86 -10.38 -8.64 -0.45
N THR A 87 -10.09 -9.74 -1.16
CA THR A 87 -10.61 -9.97 -2.51
C THR A 87 -12.14 -10.08 -2.50
N GLU A 88 -12.71 -10.76 -1.50
CA GLU A 88 -14.16 -10.87 -1.36
C GLU A 88 -14.79 -9.52 -1.03
N MET A 89 -14.16 -8.72 -0.16
CA MET A 89 -14.59 -7.35 0.13
C MET A 89 -14.56 -6.46 -1.13
N MET A 90 -13.60 -6.67 -2.05
CA MET A 90 -13.56 -5.94 -3.32
C MET A 90 -14.67 -6.34 -4.31
N LYS A 91 -15.35 -7.46 -4.08
CA LYS A 91 -16.54 -7.82 -4.86
C LYS A 91 -17.80 -7.15 -4.35
N ASP A 92 -17.77 -6.58 -3.14
CA ASP A 92 -18.90 -5.86 -2.59
C ASP A 92 -19.26 -4.64 -3.48
N PRO A 93 -20.49 -4.54 -3.98
CA PRO A 93 -20.88 -3.46 -4.88
C PRO A 93 -20.74 -2.07 -4.27
N ALA A 94 -20.96 -1.92 -2.95
CA ALA A 94 -20.80 -0.64 -2.29
C ALA A 94 -19.33 -0.23 -2.22
N MET A 95 -18.42 -1.17 -1.95
CA MET A 95 -16.98 -0.95 -2.07
C MET A 95 -16.61 -0.50 -3.49
N GLN A 96 -17.05 -1.23 -4.51
CA GLN A 96 -16.76 -0.89 -5.90
C GLN A 96 -17.26 0.50 -6.28
N GLN A 97 -18.49 0.83 -5.87
CA GLN A 97 -19.05 2.15 -6.12
C GLN A 97 -18.23 3.26 -5.44
N ARG A 98 -17.80 3.04 -4.20
CA ARG A 98 -16.92 3.99 -3.49
C ARG A 98 -15.57 4.13 -4.17
N MET A 99 -15.01 3.03 -4.69
CA MET A 99 -13.76 3.06 -5.45
C MET A 99 -13.91 3.87 -6.74
N VAL A 100 -14.98 3.64 -7.52
CA VAL A 100 -15.28 4.40 -8.75
C VAL A 100 -15.48 5.89 -8.44
N GLN A 101 -16.22 6.22 -7.38
CA GLN A 101 -16.37 7.60 -6.92
C GLN A 101 -15.02 8.22 -6.57
N HIS A 102 -14.14 7.47 -5.92
CA HIS A 102 -12.83 7.97 -5.52
C HIS A 102 -11.91 8.18 -6.73
N MET A 103 -11.93 7.28 -7.72
CA MET A 103 -11.20 7.40 -8.99
C MET A 103 -11.72 8.53 -9.88
N SER A 104 -13.00 8.89 -9.73
CA SER A 104 -13.62 9.98 -10.49
C SER A 104 -13.22 11.37 -9.98
N LYS A 105 -12.55 11.46 -8.81
CA LYS A 105 -12.10 12.72 -8.24
C LYS A 105 -11.07 13.41 -9.15
N PRO A 106 -11.20 14.72 -9.40
CA PRO A 106 -10.32 15.45 -10.33
C PRO A 106 -8.83 15.33 -10.01
N GLU A 107 -8.47 15.28 -8.73
CA GLU A 107 -7.10 15.19 -8.25
C GLU A 107 -6.45 13.85 -8.65
N LEU A 108 -7.24 12.78 -8.66
CA LEU A 108 -6.79 11.47 -9.13
C LEU A 108 -6.70 11.41 -10.66
N LYS A 109 -7.59 12.10 -11.38
CA LYS A 109 -7.55 12.15 -12.85
C LYS A 109 -6.22 12.69 -13.38
N ALA A 110 -5.71 13.78 -12.79
CA ALA A 110 -4.42 14.33 -13.18
C ALA A 110 -3.27 13.32 -12.98
N SER A 111 -3.32 12.58 -11.86
CA SER A 111 -2.34 11.54 -11.55
C SER A 111 -2.44 10.35 -12.50
N MET A 112 -3.66 9.95 -12.89
CA MET A 112 -3.88 8.91 -13.90
C MET A 112 -3.37 9.33 -15.28
N VAL A 113 -3.66 10.55 -15.72
CA VAL A 113 -3.16 11.06 -17.01
C VAL A 113 -1.63 11.08 -17.02
N LYS A 114 -1.01 11.52 -15.92
CA LYS A 114 0.45 11.48 -15.77
C LYS A 114 1.00 10.05 -15.85
N MET A 115 0.35 9.10 -15.18
CA MET A 115 0.73 7.68 -15.26
C MET A 115 0.59 7.13 -16.68
N MET A 116 -0.52 7.42 -17.38
CA MET A 116 -0.72 6.97 -18.77
C MET A 116 0.27 7.62 -19.75
N SER A 117 0.80 8.79 -19.41
CA SER A 117 1.83 9.49 -20.20
C SER A 117 3.24 8.96 -19.92
N ASP A 118 3.40 8.12 -18.89
CA ASP A 118 4.69 7.51 -18.56
C ASP A 118 5.14 6.59 -19.70
N PRO A 119 6.39 6.74 -20.22
CA PRO A 119 6.94 5.87 -21.24
C PRO A 119 6.85 4.38 -20.90
N ALA A 120 6.95 4.00 -19.62
CA ALA A 120 6.83 2.62 -19.17
C ALA A 120 5.42 2.04 -19.39
N MET A 121 4.40 2.90 -19.51
CA MET A 121 3.02 2.49 -19.80
C MET A 121 2.75 2.33 -21.30
N ARG A 122 3.65 2.78 -22.20
CA ARG A 122 3.44 2.66 -23.65
C ARG A 122 3.28 1.22 -24.11
N GLN A 123 4.22 0.34 -23.73
CA GLN A 123 4.18 -1.05 -24.16
C GLN A 123 2.95 -1.78 -23.63
N PRO A 124 2.60 -1.68 -22.33
CA PRO A 124 1.33 -2.23 -21.82
C PRO A 124 0.10 -1.72 -22.58
N LEU A 125 0.04 -0.43 -22.91
CA LEU A 125 -1.09 0.12 -23.67
C LEU A 125 -1.17 -0.42 -25.09
N ILE A 126 -0.02 -0.58 -25.76
CA ILE A 126 0.06 -1.22 -27.09
C ILE A 126 -0.43 -2.67 -27.01
N ASP A 127 0.05 -3.42 -26.01
CA ASP A 127 -0.33 -4.82 -25.81
C ASP A 127 -1.84 -4.96 -25.57
N ILE A 128 -2.44 -4.06 -24.79
CA ILE A 128 -3.90 -4.01 -24.57
C ILE A 128 -4.63 -3.73 -25.89
N MET A 129 -4.16 -2.77 -26.70
CA MET A 129 -4.80 -2.47 -27.99
C MET A 129 -4.64 -3.60 -29.02
N ALA A 130 -3.54 -4.36 -28.93
CA ALA A 130 -3.29 -5.53 -29.76
C ALA A 130 -4.05 -6.78 -29.29
N ASP A 131 -4.64 -6.77 -28.09
CA ASP A 131 -5.37 -7.90 -27.54
C ASP A 131 -6.60 -8.22 -28.44
N PRO A 132 -6.74 -9.46 -28.93
CA PRO A 132 -7.89 -9.88 -29.71
C PRO A 132 -9.24 -9.64 -29.02
N ALA A 133 -9.29 -9.72 -27.68
CA ALA A 133 -10.49 -9.44 -26.89
C ALA A 133 -10.91 -7.97 -26.97
N MET A 134 -9.99 -7.07 -27.31
CA MET A 134 -10.26 -5.64 -27.49
C MET A 134 -10.73 -5.28 -28.90
N LYS A 135 -10.73 -6.22 -29.86
CA LYS A 135 -11.11 -5.94 -31.26
C LYS A 135 -12.52 -5.38 -31.40
N ASP A 136 -13.48 -5.91 -30.66
CA ASP A 136 -14.87 -5.44 -30.73
C ASP A 136 -15.03 -4.06 -30.09
N THR A 137 -14.35 -3.83 -28.97
CA THR A 137 -14.28 -2.52 -28.33
C THR A 137 -13.66 -1.48 -29.27
N PHE A 138 -12.56 -1.82 -29.93
CA PHE A 138 -11.91 -0.94 -30.90
C PHE A 138 -12.81 -0.66 -32.12
N ARG A 139 -13.47 -1.69 -32.66
CA ARG A 139 -14.44 -1.53 -33.75
C ARG A 139 -15.60 -0.63 -33.35
N SER A 140 -16.06 -0.72 -32.09
CA SER A 140 -17.09 0.15 -31.55
C SER A 140 -16.59 1.61 -31.43
N MET A 141 -15.39 1.81 -30.89
CA MET A 141 -14.76 3.13 -30.79
C MET A 141 -14.59 3.79 -32.16
N VAL A 142 -14.10 3.09 -33.18
CA VAL A 142 -13.92 3.67 -34.52
C VAL A 142 -15.26 4.08 -35.17
N LYS A 143 -16.36 3.44 -34.78
CA LYS A 143 -17.71 3.80 -35.21
C LYS A 143 -18.32 4.95 -34.41
N ASP A 144 -17.68 5.39 -33.33
CA ASP A 144 -18.14 6.53 -32.55
C ASP A 144 -18.09 7.80 -33.44
N PRO A 145 -19.23 8.48 -33.65
CA PRO A 145 -19.29 9.71 -34.45
C PRO A 145 -18.33 10.81 -33.97
N ARG A 146 -17.96 10.81 -32.68
CA ARG A 146 -17.02 11.76 -32.09
C ARG A 146 -15.58 11.53 -32.54
N LEU A 147 -15.25 10.31 -32.94
CA LEU A 147 -13.92 9.92 -33.43
C LEU A 147 -13.82 9.98 -34.97
N ALA A 148 -14.95 10.05 -35.67
CA ALA A 148 -15.02 10.24 -37.12
C ALA A 148 -14.16 11.41 -37.67
N PRO A 149 -14.10 12.61 -37.06
CA PRO A 149 -13.23 13.68 -37.57
C PRO A 149 -11.74 13.31 -37.49
N ILE A 150 -11.32 12.66 -36.41
CA ILE A 150 -9.92 12.26 -36.18
C ILE A 150 -9.52 11.14 -37.15
N ALA A 151 -10.41 10.16 -37.35
CA ALA A 151 -10.20 9.09 -38.31
C ALA A 151 -10.09 9.62 -39.75
N ARG A 152 -10.93 10.60 -40.12
CA ARG A 152 -10.89 11.26 -41.43
C ARG A 152 -9.60 12.05 -41.66
N GLU A 153 -9.15 12.79 -40.64
CA GLU A 153 -7.89 13.53 -40.72
C GLU A 153 -6.67 12.61 -40.87
N SER A 154 -6.70 11.45 -40.22
CA SER A 154 -5.61 10.47 -40.26
C SER A 154 -5.55 9.69 -41.59
N LEU A 155 -6.66 9.57 -42.30
CA LEU A 155 -6.76 8.89 -43.61
C LEU A 155 -6.50 9.82 -44.81
N ASN A 156 -6.53 11.14 -44.59
CA ASN A 156 -6.28 12.16 -45.61
C ASN A 156 -4.83 12.69 -45.59
N LYS A 157 -3.92 12.03 -44.87
CA LYS A 157 -2.47 12.27 -44.90
C LYS A 157 -1.76 11.12 -45.60
#